data_AF-A0A0D3RQS8-F1
#
_entry.id   AF-A0A0D3RQS8-F1
#
_cell.length_a   1.000
_cell.length_b   1.000
_cell.length_c   1.000
_cell.angle_alpha   90.00
_cell.angle_beta   90.00
_cell.angle_gamma   90.00
#
_symmetry.space_group_name_H-M   'P 1'
#
loop_
_entity.id
_entity.type
_entity.pdbx_description
1 polymer ?
#
loop_
_entity_poly.entity_id
_entity_poly.type
_entity_poly.pdbx_seq_one_letter_code
_entity_poly.pdbx_strand_id
1 'polypeptide(L)'
;MSFHYAFKEYVKESNARAYSSLPISLKTSVEICNFLKNKKVQKAKKILEDVQEMKIAVPYRRYVHDIPHKPGIGPGRYPIKACEYILKLLSSAEANAQSKGLNTSNLIVRHISAKKGNTAWHYGRKRSRRMKRCYIEIVLSEAK
;
A
#
# COMPACT_ATOMS: atom_id res chain seq x y z
N MET A 1 -6.52 21.62 1.36
CA MET A 1 -7.29 20.54 2.03
C MET A 1 -6.31 19.69 2.83
N SER A 2 -6.35 19.74 4.17
CA SER A 2 -5.40 19.00 5.02
C SER A 2 -5.89 17.56 5.22
N PHE A 3 -5.07 16.58 4.87
CA PHE A 3 -5.38 15.16 5.07
C PHE A 3 -4.81 14.69 6.41
N HIS A 4 -5.67 14.11 7.25
CA HIS A 4 -5.30 13.55 8.55
C HIS A 4 -4.94 12.07 8.41
N TYR A 5 -3.78 11.69 8.96
CA TYR A 5 -3.34 10.30 9.02
C TYR A 5 -4.09 9.55 10.13
N ALA A 6 -4.39 8.25 9.95
CA ALA A 6 -4.96 7.47 11.05
C ALA A 6 -3.91 7.13 12.14
N PHE A 7 -2.63 7.18 11.80
CA PHE A 7 -1.55 6.92 12.74
C PHE A 7 -1.39 8.08 13.74
N LYS A 8 -1.57 7.80 15.03
CA LYS A 8 -1.59 8.82 16.10
C LYS A 8 -0.20 9.12 16.69
N GLU A 9 0.66 8.11 16.82
CA GLU A 9 1.97 8.20 17.50
C GLU A 9 3.08 8.75 16.58
N TYR A 10 2.81 9.86 15.88
CA TYR A 10 3.75 10.41 14.92
C TYR A 10 4.78 11.33 15.59
N VAL A 11 6.01 10.83 15.70
CA VAL A 11 7.20 11.63 16.04
C VAL A 11 7.84 12.18 14.75
N LYS A 12 8.00 13.50 14.63
CA LYS A 12 8.47 14.16 13.41
C LYS A 12 9.90 13.79 13.02
N GLU A 13 10.75 13.60 14.04
CA GLU A 13 12.18 13.32 13.94
C GLU A 13 12.43 11.89 13.47
N SER A 14 11.81 10.90 14.12
CA SER A 14 12.06 9.48 13.86
C SER A 14 11.20 8.87 12.74
N ASN A 15 10.14 9.55 12.29
CA ASN A 15 9.22 8.99 11.28
C ASN A 15 9.23 9.77 9.97
N ALA A 16 9.03 9.08 8.86
CA ALA A 16 8.70 9.65 7.56
C ALA A 16 7.28 9.22 7.14
N ARG A 17 6.60 10.05 6.34
CA ARG A 17 5.23 9.75 5.90
C ARG A 17 5.02 10.10 4.43
N ALA A 18 4.12 9.37 3.79
CA ALA A 18 3.62 9.68 2.46
C ALA A 18 2.12 9.38 2.36
N TYR A 19 1.42 10.13 1.53
CA TYR A 19 0.00 9.98 1.28
C TYR A 19 -0.31 10.26 -0.18
N SER A 20 -1.15 9.43 -0.80
CA SER A 20 -1.59 9.67 -2.17
C SER A 20 -2.98 9.12 -2.46
N SER A 21 -3.65 9.71 -3.46
CA SER A 21 -4.92 9.25 -4.01
C SER A 21 -4.67 8.49 -5.31
N LEU A 22 -4.83 7.18 -5.26
CA LEU A 22 -4.42 6.25 -6.31
C LEU A 22 -5.63 5.64 -7.04
N PRO A 23 -5.58 5.46 -8.38
CA PRO A 23 -6.64 4.87 -9.19
C PRO A 23 -6.63 3.33 -9.12
N ILE A 24 -6.69 2.79 -7.90
CA ILE A 24 -6.59 1.35 -7.60
C ILE A 24 -7.76 0.86 -6.74
N SER A 25 -7.96 -0.45 -6.70
CA SER A 25 -9.05 -1.05 -5.93
C SER A 25 -8.73 -1.09 -4.44
N LEU A 26 -9.63 -0.52 -3.64
CA LEU A 26 -9.54 -0.56 -2.17
C LEU A 26 -9.35 -1.99 -1.64
N LYS A 27 -10.13 -2.96 -2.14
CA LYS A 27 -10.10 -4.35 -1.63
C LYS A 27 -8.72 -4.97 -1.76
N THR A 28 -8.15 -4.88 -2.95
CA THR A 28 -6.80 -5.34 -3.26
C THR A 28 -5.75 -4.57 -2.47
N SER A 29 -5.88 -3.24 -2.38
CA SER A 29 -4.95 -2.41 -1.63
C SER A 29 -4.91 -2.76 -0.14
N VAL A 30 -6.04 -3.08 0.48
CA VAL A 30 -6.09 -3.52 1.89
C VAL A 30 -5.26 -4.78 2.11
N GLU A 31 -5.37 -5.78 1.22
CA GLU A 31 -4.61 -7.03 1.33
C GLU A 31 -3.11 -6.79 1.14
N ILE A 32 -2.72 -5.95 0.16
CA ILE A 32 -1.31 -5.56 -0.03
C ILE A 32 -0.78 -4.82 1.20
N CYS A 33 -1.54 -3.86 1.75
CA CYS A 33 -1.14 -3.12 2.94
C CYS A 33 -0.90 -4.07 4.13
N ASN A 34 -1.82 -5.02 4.35
CA ASN A 34 -1.66 -6.04 5.39
C ASN A 34 -0.44 -6.93 5.17
N PHE A 35 -0.11 -7.22 3.90
CA PHE A 35 1.06 -8.01 3.56
C PHE A 35 2.36 -7.25 3.80
N LEU A 36 2.40 -5.93 3.61
CA LEU A 36 3.62 -5.12 3.77
C LEU A 36 3.86 -4.61 5.20
N LYS A 37 2.82 -4.56 6.04
CA LYS A 37 2.89 -4.03 7.41
C LYS A 37 4.00 -4.73 8.22
N ASN A 38 4.75 -3.94 9.00
CA ASN A 38 5.86 -4.39 9.87
C ASN A 38 7.06 -5.02 9.14
N LYS A 39 7.21 -4.80 7.83
CA LYS A 39 8.41 -5.23 7.09
C LYS A 39 9.42 -4.09 6.96
N LYS A 40 10.70 -4.45 6.84
CA LYS A 40 11.73 -3.51 6.38
C LYS A 40 11.38 -2.98 5.00
N VAL A 41 11.66 -1.71 4.73
CA VAL A 41 11.31 -1.05 3.45
C VAL A 41 11.91 -1.78 2.26
N GLN A 42 13.18 -2.18 2.34
CA GLN A 42 13.85 -2.95 1.28
C GLN A 42 13.14 -4.28 0.99
N LYS A 43 12.75 -5.02 2.03
CA LYS A 43 11.98 -6.27 1.89
C LYS A 43 10.59 -6.02 1.31
N ALA A 44 9.94 -4.92 1.68
CA ALA A 44 8.64 -4.53 1.16
C ALA A 44 8.71 -4.20 -0.34
N LYS A 45 9.74 -3.49 -0.81
CA LYS A 45 9.97 -3.24 -2.24
C LYS A 45 10.17 -4.53 -3.03
N LYS A 46 11.08 -5.39 -2.55
CA LYS A 46 11.34 -6.69 -3.18
C LYS A 46 10.07 -7.55 -3.31
N ILE A 47 9.25 -7.59 -2.25
CA ILE A 47 7.96 -8.29 -2.31
C ILE A 47 7.05 -7.71 -3.40
N LEU A 48 6.98 -6.40 -3.54
CA LEU A 48 6.14 -5.77 -4.57
C LEU A 48 6.63 -6.07 -5.98
N GLU A 49 7.95 -6.08 -6.20
CA GLU A 49 8.60 -6.48 -7.46
C GLU A 49 8.36 -7.97 -7.76
N ASP A 50 8.56 -8.86 -6.79
CA ASP A 50 8.30 -10.29 -6.91
C ASP A 50 6.82 -10.59 -7.24
N VAL A 51 5.89 -9.76 -6.76
CA VAL A 51 4.46 -9.86 -7.11
C VAL A 51 4.19 -9.39 -8.54
N GLN A 52 4.90 -8.35 -9.02
CA GLN A 52 4.81 -7.89 -10.41
C GLN A 52 5.32 -8.97 -11.37
N GLU A 53 6.38 -9.67 -11.00
CA GLU A 53 6.94 -10.81 -11.74
C GLU A 53 6.17 -12.13 -11.51
N MET A 54 5.07 -12.10 -10.76
CA MET A 54 4.23 -13.26 -10.43
C MET A 54 4.96 -14.40 -9.67
N LYS A 55 6.10 -14.12 -9.06
CA LYS A 55 6.87 -15.07 -8.22
C LYS A 55 6.20 -15.30 -6.88
N ILE A 56 5.73 -14.21 -6.24
CA ILE A 56 5.08 -14.24 -4.93
C ILE A 56 3.63 -13.81 -5.08
N ALA A 57 2.69 -14.61 -4.57
CA ALA A 57 1.29 -14.24 -4.53
C ALA A 57 0.97 -13.43 -3.27
N VAL A 58 0.11 -12.42 -3.40
CA VAL A 58 -0.41 -11.67 -2.24
C VAL A 58 -1.49 -12.51 -1.58
N PRO A 59 -1.38 -12.81 -0.28
CA PRO A 59 -2.42 -13.53 0.45
C PRO A 59 -3.64 -12.63 0.67
N TYR A 60 -4.83 -13.13 0.38
CA TYR A 60 -6.09 -12.43 0.63
C TYR A 60 -6.71 -12.99 1.91
N ARG A 61 -6.99 -12.13 2.89
CA ARG A 61 -7.55 -12.54 4.19
C ARG A 61 -9.01 -12.11 4.38
N ARG A 62 -9.37 -10.91 3.94
CA ARG A 62 -10.71 -10.34 4.14
C ARG A 62 -11.59 -10.54 2.91
N TYR A 63 -11.06 -10.25 1.72
CA TYR A 63 -11.84 -10.27 0.47
C TYR A 63 -11.61 -11.56 -0.32
N VAL A 64 -12.06 -12.70 0.23
CA VAL A 64 -11.66 -14.04 -0.25
C VAL A 64 -12.67 -14.73 -1.19
N HIS A 65 -13.85 -14.15 -1.42
CA HIS A 65 -14.88 -14.74 -2.28
C HIS A 65 -14.37 -14.93 -3.73
N ASP A 66 -14.56 -16.13 -4.29
CA ASP A 66 -14.08 -16.55 -5.62
C ASP A 66 -12.59 -16.24 -5.88
N ILE A 67 -11.74 -16.48 -4.89
CA ILE A 67 -10.29 -16.37 -5.05
C ILE A 67 -9.67 -17.77 -5.14
N PRO A 68 -8.93 -18.07 -6.22
CA PRO A 68 -8.25 -19.35 -6.33
C PRO A 68 -7.15 -19.47 -5.27
N HIS A 69 -6.95 -20.70 -4.80
CA HIS A 69 -5.88 -21.00 -3.87
C HIS A 69 -4.51 -21.01 -4.57
N LYS A 70 -3.48 -20.64 -3.82
CA LYS A 70 -2.08 -20.66 -4.17
C LYS A 70 -1.31 -21.52 -3.17
N PRO A 71 -0.28 -22.24 -3.62
CA PRO A 71 0.45 -23.18 -2.77
C PRO A 71 1.02 -22.47 -1.54
N GLY A 72 0.85 -23.09 -0.36
CA GLY A 72 1.39 -22.61 0.92
C GLY A 72 0.68 -21.40 1.56
N ILE A 73 -0.22 -20.70 0.86
CA ILE A 73 -0.86 -19.48 1.38
C ILE A 73 -2.40 -19.50 1.35
N GLY A 74 -3.02 -20.44 0.63
CA GLY A 74 -4.47 -20.46 0.43
C GLY A 74 -4.91 -19.38 -0.58
N PRO A 75 -6.00 -18.63 -0.36
CA PRO A 75 -6.50 -17.66 -1.35
C PRO A 75 -5.48 -16.56 -1.64
N GLY A 76 -5.08 -16.42 -2.91
CA GLY A 76 -4.06 -15.44 -3.31
C GLY A 76 -4.14 -15.00 -4.77
N ARG A 77 -3.68 -13.78 -5.05
CA ARG A 77 -3.63 -13.19 -6.41
C ARG A 77 -2.34 -12.39 -6.63
N TYR A 78 -2.09 -12.02 -7.89
CA TYR A 78 -0.96 -11.17 -8.30
C TYR A 78 -1.47 -9.78 -8.78
N PRO A 79 -1.69 -8.82 -7.88
CA PRO A 79 -2.26 -7.52 -8.22
C PRO A 79 -1.22 -6.53 -8.80
N ILE A 80 -0.74 -6.79 -10.01
CA ILE A 80 0.36 -6.06 -10.69
C ILE A 80 0.17 -4.53 -10.64
N LYS A 81 -0.98 -4.02 -11.12
CA LYS A 81 -1.27 -2.58 -11.14
C LYS A 81 -1.21 -1.94 -9.76
N ALA A 82 -1.77 -2.60 -8.74
CA ALA A 82 -1.78 -2.03 -7.39
C ALA A 82 -0.38 -2.01 -6.78
N CYS A 83 0.42 -3.03 -7.02
CA CYS A 83 1.81 -3.08 -6.59
C CYS A 83 2.64 -1.95 -7.20
N GLU A 84 2.46 -1.65 -8.49
CA GLU A 84 3.17 -0.56 -9.16
C GLU A 84 2.95 0.80 -8.50
N TYR A 85 1.69 1.16 -8.22
CA TYR A 85 1.39 2.43 -7.55
C TYR A 85 1.88 2.47 -6.10
N ILE A 86 1.81 1.35 -5.37
CA ILE A 86 2.26 1.27 -3.98
C ILE A 86 3.80 1.33 -3.91
N LEU A 87 4.51 0.71 -4.86
CA LEU A 87 5.97 0.79 -4.99
C LEU A 87 6.41 2.25 -5.17
N LYS A 88 5.77 2.98 -6.09
CA LYS A 88 6.02 4.42 -6.31
C LYS A 88 5.79 5.24 -5.04
N LEU A 89 4.71 4.98 -4.31
CA LEU A 89 4.41 5.67 -3.05
C LEU A 89 5.43 5.34 -1.95
N LEU A 90 5.89 4.08 -1.88
CA LEU A 90 6.88 3.64 -0.90
C LEU A 90 8.25 4.28 -1.17
N SER A 91 8.67 4.36 -2.44
CA SER A 91 9.89 5.09 -2.84
C SER A 91 9.81 6.58 -2.52
N SER A 92 8.63 7.20 -2.67
CA SER A 92 8.42 8.60 -2.23
C SER A 92 8.52 8.74 -0.71
N ALA A 93 7.98 7.79 0.07
CA ALA A 93 8.10 7.79 1.52
C ALA A 93 9.56 7.64 1.99
N GLU A 94 10.35 6.83 1.29
CA GLU A 94 11.78 6.66 1.55
C GLU A 94 12.58 7.92 1.19
N ALA A 95 12.29 8.56 0.06
CA ALA A 95 12.91 9.85 -0.29
C ALA A 95 12.63 10.91 0.78
N ASN A 96 11.41 10.93 1.34
CA ASN A 96 11.07 11.80 2.47
C ASN A 96 11.85 11.45 3.73
N ALA A 97 12.16 10.17 3.96
CA ALA A 97 12.97 9.74 5.09
C ALA A 97 14.44 10.15 4.93
N GLN A 98 14.98 9.98 3.73
CA GLN A 98 16.34 10.41 3.39
C GLN A 98 16.49 11.93 3.52
N SER A 99 15.51 12.70 3.06
CA SER A 99 15.49 14.17 3.22
C SER A 99 15.46 14.61 4.70
N LYS A 100 15.01 13.74 5.61
CA LYS A 100 15.02 13.99 7.05
C LYS A 100 16.30 13.51 7.75
N GLY A 101 17.22 12.87 7.01
CA GLY A 101 18.44 12.30 7.57
C GLY A 101 18.26 10.97 8.28
N LEU A 102 17.14 10.27 8.06
CA LEU A 102 16.91 8.94 8.65
C LEU A 102 17.74 7.87 7.93
N ASN A 103 18.19 6.85 8.66
CA ASN A 103 18.94 5.74 8.08
C ASN A 103 18.04 4.84 7.23
N THR A 104 18.18 4.92 5.90
CA THR A 104 17.37 4.17 4.92
C THR A 104 17.47 2.66 5.08
N SER A 105 18.59 2.14 5.60
CA SER A 105 18.82 0.70 5.77
C SER A 105 17.96 0.08 6.88
N ASN A 106 17.60 0.88 7.89
CA ASN A 106 16.88 0.43 9.08
C ASN A 106 15.41 0.90 9.13
N LEU A 107 14.87 1.37 8.01
CA LEU A 107 13.47 1.79 7.93
C LEU A 107 12.51 0.59 7.94
N ILE A 108 11.47 0.69 8.76
CA ILE A 108 10.37 -0.26 8.87
C ILE A 108 9.07 0.43 8.47
N VAL A 109 8.23 -0.29 7.72
CA VAL A 109 6.85 0.12 7.43
C VAL A 109 5.99 -0.06 8.69
N ARG A 110 6.00 0.95 9.57
CA ARG A 110 5.30 0.92 10.85
C ARG A 110 3.79 0.95 10.68
N HIS A 111 3.32 1.82 9.79
CA HIS A 111 1.90 1.93 9.47
C HIS A 111 1.70 2.03 7.97
N ILE A 112 0.78 1.24 7.47
CA ILE A 112 0.30 1.33 6.10
C ILE A 112 -1.19 1.00 6.09
N SER A 113 -1.98 1.84 5.44
CA SER A 113 -3.42 1.68 5.41
C SER A 113 -4.02 2.17 4.11
N ALA A 114 -5.08 1.48 3.68
CA ALA A 114 -5.86 1.80 2.49
C ALA A 114 -7.27 2.25 2.92
N LYS A 115 -7.67 3.45 2.50
CA LYS A 115 -8.98 4.06 2.76
C LYS A 115 -9.73 4.30 1.45
N LYS A 116 -11.06 4.27 1.50
CA LYS A 116 -11.90 4.51 0.31
C LYS A 116 -11.64 5.92 -0.21
N GLY A 117 -11.29 6.03 -1.50
CA GLY A 117 -11.10 7.30 -2.18
C GLY A 117 -12.41 7.97 -2.54
N ASN A 118 -12.38 9.27 -2.83
CA ASN A 118 -13.50 9.91 -3.53
C ASN A 118 -13.65 9.27 -4.92
N THR A 119 -14.86 8.85 -5.29
CA THR A 119 -15.12 8.11 -6.53
C THR A 119 -15.98 8.94 -7.46
N ALA A 120 -15.47 9.27 -8.63
CA ALA A 120 -16.27 9.85 -9.71
C ALA A 120 -17.05 8.75 -10.44
N TRP A 121 -18.18 9.13 -11.05
CA TRP A 121 -18.89 8.27 -11.98
C TRP A 121 -18.16 8.25 -13.32
N HIS A 122 -18.16 7.09 -13.99
CA HIS A 122 -17.78 7.05 -15.40
C HIS A 122 -18.82 7.82 -16.23
N TYR A 123 -18.38 8.45 -17.32
CA TYR A 123 -19.30 9.07 -18.27
C TYR A 123 -20.18 8.00 -18.93
N GLY A 124 -21.50 8.24 -19.04
CA GLY A 124 -22.44 7.29 -19.68
C GLY A 124 -23.86 7.26 -19.09
N ARG A 125 -24.65 6.25 -19.49
CA ARG A 125 -26.08 6.06 -19.11
C ARG A 125 -26.31 5.90 -17.59
N LYS A 126 -27.56 6.08 -17.14
CA LYS A 126 -28.04 6.04 -15.74
C LYS A 126 -27.49 4.90 -14.85
N ARG A 127 -27.10 3.74 -15.40
CA ARG A 127 -26.41 2.64 -14.67
C ARG A 127 -24.88 2.78 -14.71
N SER A 128 -24.37 4.00 -14.54
CA SER A 128 -22.93 4.25 -14.62
C SER A 128 -22.16 3.49 -13.53
N ARG A 129 -20.93 3.10 -13.82
CA ARG A 129 -20.01 2.48 -12.84
C ARG A 129 -19.26 3.58 -12.11
N ARG A 130 -18.91 3.36 -10.85
CA ARG A 130 -18.01 4.26 -10.11
C ARG A 130 -16.56 3.89 -10.37
N MET A 131 -15.72 4.90 -10.62
CA MET A 131 -14.28 4.73 -10.70
C MET A 131 -13.73 4.22 -9.35
N LYS A 132 -12.76 3.32 -9.41
CA LYS A 132 -12.07 2.84 -8.21
C LYS A 132 -10.95 3.82 -7.86
N ARG A 133 -11.04 4.41 -6.67
CA ARG A 133 -9.99 5.24 -6.09
C ARG A 133 -9.76 4.83 -4.64
N CYS A 134 -8.50 4.86 -4.22
CA CYS A 134 -8.05 4.52 -2.89
C CYS A 134 -7.10 5.60 -2.38
N TYR A 135 -7.27 6.04 -1.15
CA TYR A 135 -6.25 6.79 -0.43
C TYR A 135 -5.34 5.78 0.27
N ILE A 136 -4.03 5.92 0.08
CA ILE A 136 -3.04 5.12 0.83
C ILE A 136 -2.20 6.08 1.65
N GLU A 137 -2.04 5.74 2.92
CA GLU A 137 -1.13 6.40 3.84
C GLU A 137 -0.04 5.41 4.25
N ILE A 138 1.21 5.87 4.26
CA ILE A 138 2.39 5.13 4.69
C ILE A 138 3.11 5.96 5.74
N VAL A 139 3.50 5.33 6.84
CA VAL A 139 4.42 5.87 7.84
C VAL A 139 5.56 4.88 8.01
N LEU A 140 6.77 5.39 7.80
CA LEU A 140 8.02 4.70 8.05
C LEU A 140 8.58 5.17 9.38
N SER A 141 9.14 4.25 10.14
CA SER A 141 9.89 4.54 11.37
C SER A 141 11.27 3.90 11.27
N GLU A 142 12.25 4.50 11.93
CA GLU A 142 13.52 3.83 12.17
C GLU A 142 13.32 2.67 13.17
N ALA A 143 13.97 1.54 12.91
CA ALA A 143 14.08 0.48 13.91
C ALA A 143 14.94 0.99 15.06
N LYS A 144 14.44 0.86 16.30
CA LYS A 144 15.26 1.06 17.50
C LYS A 144 16.35 -0.01 17.60
#